data_AF-A0A257APW5-F1
#
_entry.id   AF-A0A257APW5-F1
#
_cell.length_a   1.000
_cell.length_b   1.000
_cell.length_c   1.000
_cell.angle_alpha   90.00
_cell.angle_beta   90.00
_cell.angle_gamma   90.00
#
_symmetry.space_group_name_H-M   'P 1'
#
loop_
_entity.id
_entity.type
_entity.pdbx_description
1 polymer ?
#
loop_
_entity_poly.entity_id
_entity_poly.type
_entity_poly.pdbx_seq_one_letter_code
_entity_poly.pdbx_strand_id
1 'polypeptide(L)'
;MQRVTLTAHFIISVSHLLRKLDIDSKIYTWKQQLYVKDPEGRKIYRRKQDVAYCLVISRRENIVKFAKKVGFRIRRKQKALEDLLQKYKSTPIYQLNFRS
;
A
#
# COMPACT_ATOMS: atom_id res chain seq x y z
N MET A 1 17.93 -20.10 9.45
CA MET A 1 17.11 -18.90 9.72
C MET A 1 16.90 -18.16 8.40
N GLN A 2 15.74 -18.33 7.75
CA GLN A 2 15.48 -17.77 6.42
C GLN A 2 15.22 -16.26 6.55
N ARG A 3 16.14 -15.44 6.03
CA ARG A 3 16.06 -13.98 6.08
C ARG A 3 15.24 -13.51 4.88
N VAL A 4 13.97 -13.14 5.11
CA VAL A 4 13.12 -12.57 4.06
C VAL A 4 13.51 -11.10 3.86
N THR A 5 14.34 -10.84 2.86
CA THR A 5 14.65 -9.49 2.40
C THR A 5 13.44 -9.00 1.61
N LEU A 6 12.61 -8.11 2.17
CA LEU A 6 11.53 -7.42 1.44
C LEU A 6 12.17 -6.47 0.41
N THR A 7 12.55 -7.05 -0.72
CA THR A 7 13.25 -6.42 -1.84
C THR A 7 12.25 -6.05 -2.93
N ALA A 8 12.71 -5.29 -3.94
CA ALA A 8 11.94 -4.99 -5.15
C ALA A 8 11.17 -6.20 -5.70
N HIS A 9 11.76 -7.41 -5.61
CA HIS A 9 11.17 -8.66 -6.07
C HIS A 9 9.82 -8.98 -5.39
N PHE A 10 9.69 -8.71 -4.09
CA PHE A 10 8.44 -8.94 -3.38
C PHE A 10 7.34 -8.00 -3.88
N ILE A 11 7.64 -6.70 -3.98
CA ILE A 11 6.68 -5.69 -4.46
C ILE A 11 6.24 -6.00 -5.89
N ILE A 12 7.17 -6.40 -6.77
CA ILE A 12 6.88 -6.81 -8.14
C ILE A 12 5.97 -8.04 -8.17
N SER A 13 6.25 -9.04 -7.31
CA SER A 13 5.43 -10.26 -7.23
C SER A 13 4.00 -9.96 -6.77
N VAL A 14 3.83 -9.09 -5.78
CA VAL A 14 2.50 -8.66 -5.32
C VAL A 14 1.77 -7.89 -6.42
N SER A 15 2.46 -6.98 -7.13
CA SER A 15 1.87 -6.26 -8.26
C SER A 15 1.37 -7.22 -9.36
N HIS A 16 2.16 -8.24 -9.69
CA HIS A 16 1.76 -9.26 -10.66
C HIS A 16 0.55 -10.07 -10.19
N LEU A 17 0.49 -10.42 -8.91
CA LEU A 17 -0.67 -11.12 -8.33
C LEU A 17 -1.94 -10.27 -8.38
N LEU A 18 -1.85 -8.97 -8.07
CA LEU A 18 -2.98 -8.04 -8.19
C LEU A 18 -3.47 -7.95 -9.63
N ARG A 19 -2.55 -7.89 -10.60
CA ARG A 19 -2.90 -7.86 -12.03
C ARG A 19 -3.67 -9.12 -12.46
N LYS A 20 -3.28 -10.31 -11.98
CA LYS A 20 -4.04 -11.55 -12.22
C LYS A 20 -5.45 -11.52 -11.64
N LEU A 21 -5.68 -10.71 -10.61
CA LEU A 21 -6.98 -10.48 -10.02
C LEU A 21 -7.74 -9.32 -10.68
N ASP A 22 -7.25 -8.79 -11.81
CA ASP A 22 -7.83 -7.65 -12.52
C ASP A 22 -7.89 -6.38 -11.64
N ILE A 23 -6.84 -6.18 -10.85
CA ILE A 23 -6.63 -5.00 -9.99
C ILE A 23 -5.36 -4.29 -10.45
N ASP A 24 -5.50 -3.08 -10.97
CA ASP A 24 -4.35 -2.28 -11.34
C ASP A 24 -3.63 -1.72 -10.13
N SER A 25 -2.30 -1.69 -10.21
CA SER A 25 -1.44 -1.13 -9.17
C SER A 25 -0.25 -0.41 -9.80
N LYS A 26 0.31 0.57 -9.07
CA LYS A 26 1.53 1.28 -9.44
C LYS A 26 2.58 1.09 -8.36
N ILE A 27 3.83 0.98 -8.78
CA ILE A 27 4.99 0.91 -7.87
C ILE A 27 5.67 2.27 -7.88
N TYR A 28 5.90 2.83 -6.70
CA TYR A 28 6.67 4.05 -6.51
C TYR A 28 7.90 3.75 -5.65
N THR A 29 8.97 4.50 -5.91
CA THR A 29 10.20 4.45 -5.13
C THR A 29 10.58 5.82 -4.63
N TRP A 30 11.13 5.91 -3.43
CA TRP A 30 11.71 7.15 -2.92
C TRP A 30 12.95 6.85 -2.08
N LYS A 31 13.81 7.87 -1.98
CA LYS A 31 14.96 7.85 -1.09
C LYS A 31 14.48 7.93 0.36
N GLN A 32 14.84 6.96 1.18
CA GLN A 32 14.54 6.91 2.60
C GLN A 32 15.80 7.14 3.43
N GLN A 33 15.60 7.62 4.66
CA GLN A 33 16.71 7.77 5.60
C GLN A 33 17.33 6.41 5.92
N LEU A 34 18.66 6.33 5.74
CA LEU A 34 19.42 5.11 6.01
C LEU A 34 19.52 4.82 7.51
N TYR A 35 19.43 5.86 8.34
CA TYR A 35 19.48 5.77 9.80
C TYR A 35 18.16 6.24 10.39
N VAL A 36 17.59 5.44 11.28
CA VAL A 36 16.35 5.77 12.00
C VAL A 36 16.65 5.74 13.49
N LYS A 37 16.31 6.83 14.16
CA LYS A 37 16.41 6.91 15.61
C LYS A 37 15.18 6.28 16.25
N ASP A 38 15.42 5.52 17.31
CA ASP A 38 14.37 5.04 18.20
C ASP A 38 13.61 6.25 18.79
N PRO A 39 12.27 6.35 18.65
CA PRO A 39 11.52 7.49 19.17
C PRO A 39 11.59 7.61 20.70
N GLU A 40 11.74 6.50 21.42
CA GLU A 40 11.75 6.47 22.90
C GLU A 40 13.15 6.21 23.47
N GLY A 41 14.07 5.71 22.65
CA GLY A 41 15.41 5.30 23.06
C GLY A 41 16.55 6.19 22.54
N ARG A 42 17.78 5.77 22.86
CA ARG A 42 19.02 6.35 22.29
C ARG A 42 19.57 5.55 21.11
N LYS A 43 18.92 4.44 20.73
CA LYS A 43 19.42 3.53 19.69
C LYS A 43 19.21 4.13 18.29
N ILE A 44 20.20 3.93 17.42
CA ILE A 44 20.14 4.30 16.01
C ILE A 44 20.19 3.01 15.19
N TYR A 45 19.15 2.78 14.40
CA TYR A 45 19.03 1.62 13.53
C TYR A 45 19.46 1.98 12.11
N ARG A 46 20.37 1.21 11.53
CA ARG A 46 20.75 1.33 10.12
C ARG A 46 19.89 0.40 9.27
N ARG A 47 19.14 0.98 8.32
CA ARG A 47 18.43 0.24 7.28
C ARG A 47 19.44 -0.33 6.29
N LYS A 48 19.10 -1.46 5.67
CA LYS A 48 19.96 -2.10 4.66
C LYS A 48 19.95 -1.40 3.31
N GLN A 49 18.88 -0.68 3.00
CA GLN A 49 18.68 0.02 1.73
C GLN A 49 18.24 1.44 2.02
N ASP A 50 18.70 2.39 1.22
CA ASP A 50 18.28 3.80 1.24
C ASP A 50 17.11 4.06 0.27
N VAL A 51 16.54 3.00 -0.31
CA VAL A 51 15.35 3.07 -1.17
C VAL A 51 14.19 2.36 -0.50
N ALA A 52 13.03 3.02 -0.50
CA ALA A 52 11.75 2.44 -0.13
C ALA A 52 10.89 2.21 -1.38
N TYR A 53 10.10 1.15 -1.35
CA TYR A 53 9.14 0.79 -2.39
C TYR A 53 7.73 0.86 -1.83
N CYS A 54 6.78 1.43 -2.58
CA CYS A 54 5.36 1.45 -2.25
C CYS A 54 4.56 0.90 -3.42
N LEU A 55 3.63 0.00 -3.11
CA LEU A 55 2.63 -0.47 -4.05
C LEU A 55 1.32 0.27 -3.78
N VAL A 56 0.81 0.98 -4.78
CA VAL A 56 -0.39 1.82 -4.68
C VAL A 56 -1.48 1.26 -5.57
N ILE A 57 -2.65 1.02 -4.99
CA ILE A 57 -3.90 0.74 -5.71
C ILE A 57 -4.68 2.05 -5.74
N SER A 58 -4.91 2.58 -6.94
CA SER A 58 -5.62 3.83 -7.16
C SER A 58 -6.91 3.59 -7.92
N ARG A 59 -7.79 4.59 -7.91
CA ARG A 59 -9.16 4.57 -8.48
C ARG A 59 -10.12 3.71 -7.67
N ARG A 60 -11.36 4.18 -7.61
CA ARG A 60 -12.44 3.59 -6.83
C ARG A 60 -12.71 2.15 -7.25
N GLU A 61 -12.77 1.87 -8.56
CA GLU A 61 -13.06 0.51 -9.04
C GLU A 61 -12.04 -0.52 -8.53
N ASN A 62 -10.75 -0.22 -8.63
CA ASN A 62 -9.68 -1.12 -8.19
C ASN A 62 -9.68 -1.33 -6.67
N ILE A 63 -9.96 -0.29 -5.90
CA ILE A 63 -10.06 -0.39 -4.44
C ILE A 63 -11.25 -1.27 -4.03
N VAL A 64 -12.38 -1.14 -4.72
CA VAL A 64 -13.56 -2.00 -4.51
C VAL A 64 -13.25 -3.45 -4.90
N LYS A 65 -12.62 -3.68 -6.06
CA LYS A 65 -12.17 -5.03 -6.47
C LYS A 65 -11.21 -5.64 -5.45
N PHE A 66 -10.26 -4.86 -4.94
CA PHE A 66 -9.32 -5.29 -3.91
C PHE A 66 -10.03 -5.69 -2.63
N ALA A 67 -10.97 -4.87 -2.13
CA ALA A 67 -11.73 -5.20 -0.93
C ALA A 67 -12.53 -6.50 -1.06
N LYS A 68 -13.10 -6.75 -2.25
CA LYS A 68 -13.89 -7.96 -2.54
C LYS A 68 -13.04 -9.22 -2.71
N LYS A 69 -11.90 -9.13 -3.41
CA LYS A 69 -11.10 -10.30 -3.81
C LYS A 69 -9.97 -10.64 -2.84
N VAL A 70 -9.46 -9.66 -2.11
CA VAL A 70 -8.24 -9.80 -1.28
C VAL A 70 -8.47 -9.28 0.13
N GLY A 71 -8.78 -8.00 0.27
CA GLY A 71 -8.96 -7.32 1.55
C GLY A 71 -7.71 -7.32 2.43
N PHE A 72 -7.89 -6.87 3.67
CA PHE A 72 -6.85 -6.94 4.70
C PHE A 72 -7.24 -7.95 5.76
N ARG A 73 -6.25 -8.65 6.33
CA ARG A 73 -6.45 -9.51 7.52
C ARG A 73 -6.34 -8.73 8.84
N ILE A 74 -5.60 -7.62 8.84
CA ILE A 74 -5.34 -6.81 10.05
C ILE A 74 -6.55 -5.91 10.31
N ARG A 75 -7.20 -6.04 11.48
CA ARG A 75 -8.41 -5.29 11.87
C ARG A 75 -8.34 -3.78 11.65
N ARG A 76 -7.24 -3.15 12.07
CA ARG A 76 -7.03 -1.70 11.87
C ARG A 76 -7.11 -1.31 10.39
N LYS A 77 -6.56 -2.14 9.50
CA LYS A 77 -6.60 -1.89 8.05
C LYS A 77 -7.95 -2.23 7.43
N GLN A 78 -8.65 -3.24 7.94
CA GLN A 78 -10.04 -3.55 7.54
C GLN A 78 -10.94 -2.34 7.79
N LYS A 79 -10.95 -1.83 9.02
CA LYS A 79 -11.75 -0.65 9.39
C LYS A 79 -11.45 0.56 8.50
N ALA A 80 -10.18 0.87 8.27
CA ALA A 80 -9.80 1.98 7.39
C ALA A 80 -10.28 1.79 5.94
N LEU A 81 -10.29 0.55 5.44
CA LEU A 81 -10.81 0.22 4.11
C LEU A 81 -12.34 0.32 4.07
N GLU A 82 -13.04 -0.16 5.10
CA GLU A 82 -14.49 -0.05 5.23
C GLU A 82 -14.96 1.41 5.27
N ASP A 83 -14.29 2.25 6.08
CA ASP A 83 -14.57 3.69 6.16
C ASP A 83 -14.40 4.36 4.79
N LEU A 84 -13.36 3.98 4.04
CA LEU A 84 -13.13 4.48 2.69
C LEU A 84 -14.23 4.05 1.71
N LEU A 85 -14.63 2.78 1.75
CA LEU A 85 -15.72 2.25 0.91
C LEU A 85 -17.06 2.88 1.26
N GLN A 86 -17.29 3.20 2.52
CA GLN A 86 -18.50 3.89 2.95
C GLN A 86 -18.57 5.31 2.39
N LYS A 87 -17.46 6.06 2.41
CA LYS A 87 -17.37 7.38 1.76
C LYS A 87 -17.70 7.30 0.28
N TYR A 88 -17.21 6.27 -0.41
CA TYR A 88 -17.54 6.06 -1.82
C TYR A 88 -19.04 5.85 -2.04
N LYS A 89 -19.74 5.11 -1.18
CA LYS A 89 -21.20 4.95 -1.30
C LYS A 89 -21.95 6.28 -1.12
N SER A 90 -21.45 7.15 -0.25
CA SER A 90 -22.05 8.46 0.04
C SER A 90 -21.69 9.55 -0.98
N THR A 91 -20.68 9.36 -1.83
CA THR A 91 -20.26 10.35 -2.84
C THR A 91 -20.61 9.88 -4.26
N PRO A 92 -21.42 10.65 -5.02
CA PRO A 92 -21.69 10.38 -6.43
C PRO A 92 -20.40 10.44 -7.25
N ILE A 93 -20.25 9.54 -8.23
CA ILE A 93 -19.05 9.39 -9.07
C ILE A 93 -18.65 10.69 -9.78
N TYR A 94 -19.63 11.55 -10.09
CA TYR A 94 -19.44 12.81 -10.80
C TYR A 94 -18.69 13.90 -10.02
N GLN A 95 -18.53 13.77 -8.69
CA GLN A 95 -17.89 14.81 -7.86
C GLN A 95 -16.37 14.65 -7.70
N LEU A 96 -15.75 13.57 -8.22
CA LEU A 96 -14.32 13.29 -8.04
C LEU A 96 -13.45 13.64 -9.26
N ASN A 97 -14.04 14.13 -10.36
CA ASN A 97 -13.32 14.48 -11.59
C ASN A 97 -12.72 15.89 -11.60
N PHE A 98 -12.83 16.66 -10.52
CA PHE A 98 -12.21 17.99 -10.41
C PHE A 98 -11.28 18.05 -9.21
N ARG A 99 -10.06 17.55 -9.39
CA ARG A 99 -8.83 17.97 -8.71
C ARG A 99 -7.67 17.23 -9.38
N SER A 100 -7.41 17.64 -10.62
CA SER A 100 -6.10 17.51 -11.27
C SER A 100 -5.10 18.44 -10.60
#